data_AF-A0AA45MP22-F1
#
_entry.id   AF-A0AA45MP22-F1
#
_cell.length_a   1.000
_cell.length_b   1.000
_cell.length_c   1.000
_cell.angle_alpha   90.00
_cell.angle_beta   90.00
_cell.angle_gamma   90.00
#
_symmetry.space_group_name_H-M   'P 1'
#
loop_
_entity.id
_entity.type
_entity.pdbx_description
1 polymer ?
#
loop_
_entity_poly.entity_id
_entity_poly.type
_entity_poly.pdbx_seq_one_letter_code
_entity_poly.pdbx_strand_id
1 'polypeptide(L)'
;MTTATLPGKTSELSLAQAQKKAEHEPFVIFGENGPSHILLSIADYERLISGKLNIVEMLWMPDMADIDFDPQRSSETVRPADFS
;
A
#
# COMPACT_ATOMS: atom_id res chain seq x y z
N MET A 1 9.97 2.65 18.12
CA MET A 1 10.70 2.48 16.85
C MET A 1 12.03 1.82 17.18
N THR A 2 12.20 0.55 16.80
CA THR A 2 13.40 -0.21 17.15
C THR A 2 14.36 -0.17 15.96
N THR A 3 15.12 0.91 15.84
CA THR A 3 16.16 1.03 14.81
C THR A 3 17.35 0.14 15.18
N ALA A 4 17.48 -1.01 14.53
CA ALA A 4 18.68 -1.82 14.61
C ALA A 4 19.66 -1.37 13.52
N THR A 5 20.63 -0.54 13.91
CA THR A 5 21.73 -0.06 13.06
C THR A 5 22.72 -1.21 12.82
N LEU A 6 23.02 -1.52 11.57
CA LEU A 6 24.18 -2.32 11.19
C LEU A 6 25.27 -1.36 10.68
N PRO A 7 26.24 -0.94 11.53
CA PRO A 7 27.36 -0.15 11.06
C PRO A 7 28.29 -1.02 10.20
N GLY A 8 28.81 -0.44 9.12
CA GLY A 8 29.61 -1.09 8.09
C GLY A 8 30.89 -1.79 8.54
N LYS A 9 31.23 -1.77 9.84
CA LYS A 9 32.20 -2.69 10.45
C LYS A 9 31.73 -3.09 11.85
N THR A 10 31.57 -4.40 12.06
CA THR A 10 31.33 -5.08 13.34
C THR A 10 29.89 -5.04 13.89
N SER A 11 29.04 -5.98 13.46
CA SER A 11 28.08 -6.75 14.28
C SER A 11 27.34 -7.74 13.39
N GLU A 12 27.66 -9.02 13.56
CA GLU A 12 27.29 -10.18 12.75
C GLU A 12 25.82 -10.58 12.94
N LEU A 13 24.89 -9.68 12.61
CA LEU A 13 23.49 -10.06 12.57
C LEU A 13 23.31 -10.96 11.35
N SER A 14 23.12 -12.26 11.60
CA SER A 14 23.01 -13.23 10.51
C SER A 14 21.80 -12.91 9.65
N LEU A 15 21.84 -13.30 8.37
CA LEU A 15 20.69 -13.13 7.46
C LEU A 15 19.39 -13.66 8.11
N ALA A 16 19.46 -14.77 8.84
CA ALA A 16 18.34 -15.36 9.55
C ALA A 16 17.78 -14.46 10.67
N GLN A 17 18.66 -13.78 11.42
CA GLN A 17 18.22 -12.85 12.47
C GLN A 17 17.61 -11.57 11.87
N ALA A 18 18.14 -11.10 10.73
CA ALA A 18 17.56 -9.97 10.01
C ALA A 18 16.18 -10.31 9.43
N GLN A 19 16.03 -11.50 8.84
CA GLN A 19 14.74 -12.02 8.36
C GLN A 19 13.71 -12.11 9.48
N LYS A 20 14.07 -12.68 10.64
CA LYS A 20 13.17 -12.79 11.79
C LYS A 20 12.69 -11.44 12.33
N LYS A 21 13.54 -10.41 12.26
CA LYS A 21 13.13 -9.04 12.60
C LYS A 21 12.19 -8.44 11.54
N ALA A 22 12.50 -8.67 10.26
CA ALA A 22 11.69 -8.22 9.13
C ALA A 22 10.28 -8.84 9.06
N GLU A 23 10.03 -9.96 9.75
CA GLU A 23 8.68 -10.54 9.91
C GLU A 23 7.74 -9.66 10.76
N HIS A 24 8.29 -8.84 11.65
CA HIS A 24 7.50 -8.05 12.60
C HIS A 24 7.49 -6.56 12.25
N GLU A 25 8.62 -6.05 11.75
CA GLU A 25 8.78 -4.64 11.38
C GLU A 25 9.80 -4.47 10.24
N PRO A 26 9.64 -3.47 9.37
CA PRO A 26 10.62 -3.18 8.31
C PRO A 26 12.02 -2.98 8.85
N PHE A 27 12.99 -3.72 8.31
CA PHE A 27 14.38 -3.64 8.77
C PHE A 27 15.22 -2.81 7.79
N VAL A 28 15.79 -1.69 8.26
CA VAL A 28 16.56 -0.76 7.42
C VAL A 28 18.04 -1.13 7.43
N ILE A 29 18.61 -1.28 6.23
CA ILE A 29 20.03 -1.56 6.00
C ILE A 29 20.74 -0.24 5.65
N PHE A 30 21.72 0.13 6.46
CA PHE A 30 22.51 1.35 6.27
C PHE A 30 23.79 1.04 5.48
N GLY A 31 24.07 1.87 4.48
CA GLY A 31 25.34 1.89 3.75
C GLY A 31 26.19 3.10 4.16
N GLU A 32 27.26 3.37 3.42
CA GLU A 32 28.22 4.44 3.73
C GLU A 32 27.62 5.85 3.72
N ASN A 33 26.57 6.07 2.92
CA ASN A 33 25.89 7.35 2.76
C ASN A 33 24.52 7.42 3.46
N GLY A 34 24.25 6.51 4.41
CA GLY A 34 22.99 6.45 5.15
C GLY A 34 22.09 5.27 4.74
N PRO A 35 20.75 5.35 4.94
CA PRO A 35 19.85 4.23 4.66
C PRO A 35 19.92 3.87 3.17
N SER A 36 20.21 2.60 2.88
CA SER A 36 20.50 2.13 1.53
C SER A 36 19.44 1.16 1.00
N HIS A 37 18.97 0.26 1.85
CA HIS A 37 18.02 -0.79 1.49
C HIS A 37 17.08 -1.06 2.66
N ILE A 38 15.94 -1.70 2.40
CA ILE A 38 15.00 -2.17 3.41
C ILE A 38 14.71 -3.64 3.15
N LEU A 39 14.71 -4.45 4.21
CA LEU A 39 14.25 -5.84 4.17
C LEU A 39 12.81 -5.91 4.66
N LEU A 40 11.95 -6.53 3.86
CA LEU A 40 10.53 -6.77 4.14
C LEU A 40 10.21 -8.25 3.95
N SER A 41 9.17 -8.74 4.63
CA SER A 41 8.55 -10.01 4.26
C SER A 41 7.96 -9.90 2.84
N ILE A 42 7.86 -11.02 2.13
CA ILE A 42 7.23 -11.02 0.79
C ILE A 42 5.76 -10.56 0.87
N ALA A 43 5.05 -10.92 1.93
CA ALA A 43 3.66 -10.51 2.16
C ALA A 43 3.52 -8.99 2.36
N ASP A 44 4.46 -8.36 3.08
CA ASP A 44 4.46 -6.91 3.27
C ASP A 44 4.89 -6.17 2.00
N TYR A 45 5.86 -6.73 1.25
CA TYR A 45 6.21 -6.22 -0.07
C TYR A 45 5.01 -6.28 -1.01
N GLU A 46 4.34 -7.43 -1.09
CA GLU A 46 3.12 -7.63 -1.88
C GLU A 46 2.04 -6.64 -1.48
N ARG A 47 1.77 -6.45 -0.18
CA ARG A 47 0.82 -5.42 0.32
C ARG A 47 1.21 -4.00 -0.06
N LEU A 48 2.50 -3.69 -0.06
CA LEU A 48 3.02 -2.37 -0.43
C LEU A 48 2.84 -2.11 -1.94
N ILE A 49 3.14 -3.11 -2.79
CA ILE A 49 3.04 -2.98 -4.25
C ILE A 49 1.63 -3.19 -4.78
N SER A 50 0.78 -3.93 -4.06
CA SER A 50 -0.66 -4.05 -4.34
C SER A 50 -1.42 -2.79 -3.91
N GLY A 51 -0.70 -1.66 -3.81
CA GLY A 51 -1.17 -0.36 -3.40
C GLY A 51 -2.53 -0.02 -3.99
N LYS A 52 -3.39 0.50 -3.11
CA LYS A 52 -4.70 1.12 -3.34
C LYS A 52 -5.36 0.65 -4.63
N LEU A 53 -6.29 -0.29 -4.49
CA LEU A 53 -7.30 -0.57 -5.51
C LEU A 53 -7.72 0.74 -6.17
N ASN A 54 -7.36 0.89 -7.45
CA ASN A 54 -7.74 2.06 -8.21
C ASN A 54 -9.26 1.99 -8.35
N ILE A 55 -9.97 2.96 -7.77
CA ILE A 55 -11.43 3.02 -7.82
C ILE A 55 -11.93 2.97 -9.27
N VAL A 56 -11.17 3.53 -10.21
CA VAL A 56 -11.46 3.45 -11.65
C VAL A 56 -11.39 2.00 -12.10
N GLU A 57 -10.27 1.29 -11.89
CA GLU A 57 -10.12 -0.13 -12.25
C GLU A 57 -11.20 -1.02 -11.60
N MET A 58 -11.57 -0.75 -10.35
CA MET A 58 -12.61 -1.51 -9.64
C MET A 58 -14.02 -1.32 -10.20
N LEU A 59 -14.34 -0.10 -10.63
CA LEU A 59 -15.66 0.26 -11.17
C LEU A 59 -15.71 0.14 -12.69
N TRP A 60 -14.57 -0.10 -13.34
CA TRP A 60 -14.47 -0.23 -14.78
C TRP A 60 -15.05 -1.57 -15.22
N MET A 61 -16.29 -1.53 -15.73
CA MET A 61 -17.00 -2.69 -16.28
C MET A 61 -17.26 -2.46 -17.78
N PRO A 62 -16.23 -2.53 -18.65
CA PRO A 62 -16.32 -2.10 -20.05
C PRO A 62 -17.25 -2.97 -20.90
N ASP A 63 -17.53 -4.20 -20.49
CA ASP A 63 -18.44 -5.13 -21.18
C ASP A 63 -19.90 -5.03 -20.70
N MET A 64 -20.21 -4.15 -19.75
CA MET A 64 -21.58 -3.90 -19.31
C MET A 64 -22.20 -2.78 -20.17
N ALA A 65 -22.36 -3.07 -21.46
CA ALA A 65 -22.69 -2.05 -22.47
C ALA A 65 -24.17 -1.60 -22.47
N ASP A 66 -25.08 -2.36 -21.84
CA ASP A 66 -26.47 -1.95 -21.69
C ASP A 66 -27.09 -2.68 -20.50
N ILE A 67 -27.45 -1.94 -19.44
CA ILE A 67 -28.33 -2.45 -18.39
C ILE A 67 -29.73 -1.93 -18.66
N ASP A 68 -30.75 -2.76 -18.44
CA ASP A 68 -32.15 -2.34 -18.52
C ASP A 68 -32.47 -1.41 -17.34
N PHE A 69 -32.07 -0.14 -17.48
CA PHE A 69 -32.17 0.88 -16.44
C PHE A 69 -33.45 1.68 -16.65
N ASP A 70 -34.51 1.28 -15.96
CA ASP A 70 -35.79 2.00 -15.88
C ASP A 70 -35.98 2.60 -14.47
N PRO A 71 -35.31 3.73 -14.14
CA PRO A 71 -35.44 4.34 -12.83
C PRO A 71 -36.83 4.98 -12.68
N GLN A 72 -37.44 4.79 -11.52
CA GLN A 72 -38.68 5.48 -11.20
C GLN A 72 -38.45 7.00 -11.15
N ARG A 73 -39.44 7.78 -11.61
CA ARG A 73 -39.39 9.25 -11.49
C ARG A 73 -39.20 9.65 -10.03
N SER A 74 -38.21 10.49 -9.77
CA SER A 74 -38.01 11.07 -8.45
C SER A 74 -39.21 11.95 -8.06
N SER A 75 -39.68 11.79 -6.83
CA SER A 75 -40.64 12.69 -6.18
C SER A 75 -39.95 13.80 -5.39
N GLU A 76 -38.62 13.82 -5.40
CA GLU A 76 -37.78 14.77 -4.66
C GLU A 76 -37.91 16.17 -5.26
N THR A 77 -38.06 17.18 -4.40
CA THR A 77 -37.99 18.59 -4.82
C THR A 77 -36.54 18.96 -5.12
N VAL A 78 -36.28 19.47 -6.32
CA VAL A 78 -34.93 19.93 -6.73
C VAL A 78 -34.44 20.99 -5.75
N ARG A 79 -33.30 20.73 -5.12
CA ARG A 79 -32.59 21.70 -4.29
C ARG A 79 -31.35 22.20 -5.04
N PRO A 80 -31.07 23.52 -5.02
CA PRO A 80 -29.84 24.04 -5.59
C PRO A 80 -28.63 23.48 -4.84
N ALA A 81 -27.58 23.13 -5.58
CA ALA A 81 -26.30 22.75 -4.99
C ALA A 81 -25.62 23.98 -4.39
N ASP A 82 -25.04 23.81 -3.21
CA ASP A 82 -24.20 24.82 -2.57
C ASP A 82 -22.76 24.66 -3.07
N PHE A 83 -22.19 25.73 -3.61
CA PHE A 83 -20.84 25.78 -4.18
C PHE A 83 -19.93 26.78 -3.44
N SER A 84 -20.34 27.19 -2.25
CA SER A 84 -19.63 28.17 -1.43
C SER A 84 -18.40 27.59 -0.73
#